data_AF-A0A355ETC8-F1
#
_entry.id   AF-A0A355ETC8-F1
#
_cell.length_a   1.000
_cell.length_b   1.000
_cell.length_c   1.000
_cell.angle_alpha   90.00
_cell.angle_beta   90.00
_cell.angle_gamma   90.00
#
_symmetry.space_group_name_H-M   'P 1'
#
loop_
_entity.id
_entity.type
_entity.pdbx_description
1 polymer ?
#
loop_
_entity_poly.entity_id
_entity_poly.type
_entity_poly.pdbx_seq_one_letter_code
_entity_poly.pdbx_strand_id
1 'polypeptide(L)'
;MLILDGKPFTTGRARFFDQHPRFPEPSAKIYVQVEFAGLDGTWIAQVDTGAAYSILEIDVATALGLLGLKKPWTRLSTRLGVLNGQLIRLPVALVADDGESLEVEAPFFVSPDWRGGTFLGYTGLLDRLRFALDSPANLFYFGEGG
;
A
#
# COMPACT_ATOMS: atom_id res chain seq x y z
N MET A 1 8.78 -16.49 -6.01
CA MET A 1 8.70 -17.12 -4.66
C MET A 1 10.04 -17.10 -3.96
N LEU A 2 10.10 -16.56 -2.74
CA LEU A 2 11.27 -16.64 -1.84
C LEU A 2 11.09 -17.83 -0.89
N ILE A 3 12.15 -18.62 -0.67
CA ILE A 3 12.17 -19.74 0.27
C ILE A 3 12.99 -19.36 1.49
N LEU A 4 12.44 -19.57 2.68
CA LEU A 4 13.15 -19.40 3.96
C LEU A 4 13.02 -20.70 4.76
N ASP A 5 14.13 -21.21 5.28
CA ASP A 5 14.18 -22.48 6.05
C ASP A 5 13.49 -23.66 5.35
N GLY A 6 13.67 -23.75 4.02
CA GLY A 6 13.09 -24.82 3.20
C GLY A 6 11.58 -24.73 2.98
N LYS A 7 10.92 -23.63 3.37
CA LYS A 7 9.48 -23.39 3.19
C LYS A 7 9.21 -22.14 2.35
N PRO A 8 8.09 -22.08 1.61
CA PRO A 8 7.64 -20.84 0.98
C PRO A 8 7.49 -19.72 2.01
N PHE A 9 8.27 -18.66 1.85
CA PHE A 9 8.16 -17.45 2.65
C PHE A 9 7.22 -16.44 1.98
N THR A 10 7.31 -16.31 0.65
CA THR A 10 6.43 -15.46 -0.17
C THR A 10 5.79 -16.25 -1.31
N THR A 11 4.58 -15.85 -1.72
CA THR A 11 3.84 -16.49 -2.83
C THR A 11 4.05 -15.74 -4.15
N GLY A 12 4.15 -14.41 -4.09
CA GLY A 12 4.35 -13.53 -5.25
C GLY A 12 5.60 -12.66 -5.15
N ARG A 13 5.93 -12.04 -6.28
CA ARG A 13 6.86 -10.91 -6.35
C ARG A 13 6.47 -9.96 -7.47
N ALA A 14 6.84 -8.70 -7.31
CA ALA A 14 6.71 -7.66 -8.33
C ALA A 14 8.00 -6.85 -8.42
N ARG A 15 8.25 -6.27 -9.59
CA ARG A 15 9.22 -5.20 -9.73
C ARG A 15 8.64 -3.96 -9.07
N PHE A 16 9.44 -3.33 -8.20
CA PHE A 16 9.10 -2.04 -7.65
C PHE A 16 9.76 -0.91 -8.48
N PHE A 17 9.15 0.26 -8.47
CA PHE A 17 9.76 1.48 -8.98
C PHE A 17 10.49 2.18 -7.83
N ASP A 18 11.71 2.63 -8.09
CA ASP A 18 12.51 3.40 -7.12
C ASP A 18 12.13 4.90 -7.10
N GLN A 19 11.37 5.34 -8.10
CA GLN A 19 10.77 6.66 -8.20
C GLN A 19 9.30 6.55 -8.57
N HIS A 20 8.50 7.53 -8.14
CA HIS A 20 7.10 7.56 -8.55
C HIS A 20 7.02 7.89 -10.05
N PRO A 21 6.35 7.08 -10.89
CA PRO A 21 6.39 7.23 -12.35
C PRO A 21 5.92 8.60 -12.87
N ARG A 22 5.07 9.28 -12.10
CA ARG A 22 4.51 10.60 -12.45
C ARG A 22 5.12 11.77 -11.68
N PHE A 23 5.79 11.50 -10.56
CA PHE A 23 6.21 12.55 -9.59
C PHE A 23 7.61 12.24 -9.07
N PRO A 24 8.67 12.63 -9.78
CA PRO A 24 10.03 12.32 -9.35
C PRO A 24 10.33 12.93 -7.98
N GLU A 25 10.71 12.09 -7.02
CA GLU A 25 11.17 12.49 -5.70
C GLU A 25 12.70 12.47 -5.63
N PRO A 26 13.32 13.33 -4.80
CA PRO A 26 14.78 13.40 -4.69
C PRO A 26 15.42 12.17 -4.03
N SER A 27 14.64 11.31 -3.36
CA SER A 27 15.13 10.09 -2.71
C SER A 27 14.43 8.88 -3.28
N ALA A 28 15.18 7.79 -3.47
CA ALA A 28 14.60 6.51 -3.85
C ALA A 28 13.60 6.01 -2.78
N LYS A 29 12.46 5.51 -3.25
CA LYS A 29 11.40 4.86 -2.46
C LYS A 29 11.09 3.51 -3.07
N ILE A 30 10.08 2.83 -2.54
CA ILE A 30 9.65 1.53 -3.04
C ILE A 30 8.19 1.68 -3.41
N TYR A 31 7.91 1.70 -4.70
CA TYR A 31 6.56 1.81 -5.24
C TYR A 31 6.16 0.51 -5.92
N VAL A 32 5.00 -0.03 -5.55
CA VAL A 32 4.46 -1.26 -6.12
C VAL A 32 3.12 -1.00 -6.79
N GLN A 33 2.76 -1.86 -7.74
CA GLN A 33 1.43 -1.85 -8.34
C GLN A 33 0.42 -2.52 -7.41
N VAL A 34 -0.72 -1.88 -7.25
CA VAL A 34 -1.85 -2.39 -6.48
C VAL A 34 -3.15 -2.27 -7.25
N GLU A 35 -4.10 -3.13 -6.95
CA GLU A 35 -5.48 -3.02 -7.43
C GLU A 35 -6.41 -2.81 -6.24
N PHE A 36 -7.40 -1.94 -6.42
CA PHE A 36 -8.44 -1.69 -5.41
C PHE A 36 -9.76 -2.22 -5.95
N ALA A 37 -10.48 -3.02 -5.16
CA ALA A 37 -11.78 -3.51 -5.61
C ALA A 37 -12.73 -2.34 -5.90
N GLY A 38 -13.35 -2.36 -7.07
CA GLY A 38 -14.24 -1.29 -7.54
C GLY A 38 -13.55 -0.23 -8.40
N LEU A 39 -12.23 -0.31 -8.61
CA LEU A 39 -11.53 0.49 -9.62
C LEU A 39 -10.99 -0.40 -10.74
N ASP A 40 -10.99 0.12 -11.96
CA ASP A 40 -10.33 -0.53 -13.09
C ASP A 40 -8.82 -0.20 -13.09
N GLY A 41 -8.00 -1.23 -13.33
CA GLY A 41 -6.56 -1.10 -13.53
C GLY A 41 -5.73 -0.97 -12.25
N THR A 42 -4.43 -0.80 -12.45
CA THR A 42 -3.43 -0.75 -11.38
C THR A 42 -3.10 0.67 -10.96
N TRP A 43 -2.89 0.86 -9.66
CA TRP A 43 -2.45 2.09 -9.02
C TRP A 43 -1.05 1.92 -8.43
N ILE A 44 -0.34 3.04 -8.25
CA ILE A 44 0.98 3.03 -7.63
C ILE A 44 0.85 3.34 -6.15
N ALA A 45 1.36 2.46 -5.30
CA ALA A 45 1.40 2.66 -3.86
C ALA A 45 2.83 2.58 -3.34
N GLN A 46 3.20 3.50 -2.45
CA GLN A 46 4.48 3.48 -1.76
C GLN A 46 4.44 2.49 -0.60
N VAL A 47 5.40 1.58 -0.51
CA VAL A 47 5.62 0.75 0.67
C VAL A 47 6.33 1.61 1.74
N ASP A 48 5.68 1.80 2.89
CA ASP A 48 6.21 2.64 3.96
C ASP A 48 6.01 2.00 5.33
N THR A 49 7.05 1.30 5.81
CA THR A 49 7.06 0.70 7.15
C THR A 49 7.10 1.73 8.28
N GLY A 50 7.40 3.00 7.99
CA GLY A 50 7.36 4.11 8.94
C GLY A 50 5.97 4.75 9.09
N ALA A 51 5.06 4.49 8.15
CA ALA A 51 3.68 4.95 8.22
C ALA A 51 2.86 4.02 9.13
N ALA A 52 2.18 4.59 10.14
CA ALA A 52 1.39 3.79 11.08
C ALA A 52 0.23 3.07 10.39
N TYR A 53 -0.48 3.72 9.49
CA TYR A 53 -1.59 3.16 8.72
C TYR A 53 -1.37 3.40 7.23
N SER A 54 -1.98 2.56 6.38
CA SER A 54 -2.09 2.83 4.96
C SER A 54 -2.92 4.10 4.71
N ILE A 55 -2.63 4.84 3.66
CA ILE A 55 -3.31 6.09 3.29
C ILE A 55 -3.66 6.04 1.82
N LEU A 56 -4.88 6.42 1.43
CA LEU A 56 -5.27 6.53 0.01
C LEU A 56 -4.98 7.94 -0.51
N GLU A 57 -4.46 8.04 -1.73
CA GLU A 57 -4.46 9.31 -2.45
C GLU A 57 -5.89 9.80 -2.74
N ILE A 58 -6.05 11.11 -2.91
CA ILE A 58 -7.37 11.74 -3.01
C ILE A 58 -8.16 11.25 -4.22
N ASP A 59 -7.49 10.98 -5.35
CA ASP A 59 -8.14 10.53 -6.58
C ASP A 59 -8.71 9.12 -6.42
N VAL A 60 -7.96 8.21 -5.79
CA VAL A 60 -8.42 6.85 -5.46
C VAL A 60 -9.60 6.90 -4.49
N ALA A 61 -9.48 7.69 -3.42
CA ALA A 61 -10.54 7.83 -2.43
C ALA A 61 -11.83 8.42 -3.04
N THR A 62 -11.69 9.37 -3.97
CA THR A 62 -12.82 9.97 -4.70
C THR A 62 -13.46 8.96 -5.63
N ALA A 63 -12.66 8.24 -6.42
CA ALA A 63 -13.15 7.25 -7.38
C ALA A 63 -13.90 6.10 -6.69
N LEU A 64 -13.46 5.68 -5.49
CA LEU A 64 -14.14 4.69 -4.66
C LEU A 64 -15.34 5.25 -3.86
N GLY A 65 -15.63 6.56 -3.95
CA GLY A 65 -16.72 7.18 -3.19
C GLY A 65 -16.53 7.16 -1.67
N LEU A 66 -15.27 7.18 -1.20
CA LEU A 66 -14.93 7.04 0.23
C LEU A 66 -14.91 8.37 0.98
N LEU A 67 -14.98 9.49 0.26
CA LEU A 67 -15.01 10.82 0.86
C LEU A 67 -16.41 11.14 1.40
N GLY A 68 -16.47 11.62 2.66
CA GLY A 68 -17.73 12.06 3.27
C GLY A 68 -18.64 10.94 3.78
N LEU A 69 -18.12 9.72 3.95
CA LEU A 69 -18.87 8.63 4.57
C LEU A 69 -19.33 9.02 5.99
N LYS A 70 -20.46 8.48 6.44
CA LYS A 70 -20.94 8.66 7.82
C LYS A 70 -20.22 7.70 8.78
N LYS A 71 -18.89 7.81 8.88
CA LYS A 71 -18.07 7.06 9.84
C LYS A 71 -17.42 7.98 10.89
N PRO A 72 -17.04 7.44 12.07
CA PRO A 72 -16.31 8.23 13.06
C PRO A 72 -15.03 8.82 12.48
N TRP A 73 -14.81 10.10 12.76
CA TRP A 73 -13.56 10.76 12.43
C TRP A 73 -12.43 10.26 13.32
N THR A 74 -11.25 10.15 12.74
CA THR A 74 -10.00 9.85 13.42
C THR A 74 -8.94 10.88 13.04
N ARG A 75 -7.90 10.96 13.88
CA ARG A 75 -6.76 11.85 13.67
C ARG A 75 -5.53 11.02 13.38
N LEU A 76 -4.83 11.36 12.31
CA LEU A 76 -3.55 10.76 11.97
C LEU A 76 -2.47 11.83 12.01
N SER A 77 -1.43 11.61 12.82
CA SER A 77 -0.23 12.44 12.80
C SER A 77 0.64 12.00 11.63
N THR A 78 0.97 12.94 10.75
CA THR A 78 1.81 12.71 9.57
C THR A 78 2.98 13.69 9.58
N ARG A 79 3.93 13.51 8.65
CA ARG A 79 5.00 14.51 8.42
C ARG A 79 4.48 15.89 7.99
N LEU A 80 3.23 15.97 7.52
CA LEU A 80 2.56 17.21 7.10
C LEU A 80 1.70 17.82 8.23
N GLY A 81 1.77 17.27 9.44
CA GLY A 81 0.93 17.64 10.56
C GLY A 81 -0.19 16.64 10.82
N VAL A 82 -1.12 17.04 11.69
CA VAL A 82 -2.27 16.20 12.07
C VAL A 82 -3.40 16.39 11.06
N LEU A 83 -3.83 15.30 10.46
CA LEU A 83 -4.95 15.27 9.52
C LEU A 83 -6.18 14.66 10.18
N ASN A 84 -7.34 15.18 9.81
CA ASN A 84 -8.62 14.57 10.16
C ASN A 84 -9.08 13.71 8.98
N GLY A 85 -9.55 12.51 9.28
CA GLY A 85 -10.05 11.59 8.26
C GLY A 85 -10.82 10.44 8.86
N GLN A 86 -10.91 9.35 8.12
CA GLN A 86 -11.61 8.13 8.52
C GLN A 86 -10.75 6.92 8.21
N LEU A 87 -10.81 5.89 9.07
CA LEU A 87 -10.24 4.59 8.75
C LEU A 87 -11.31 3.72 8.08
N ILE A 88 -11.07 3.35 6.83
CA ILE A 88 -11.94 2.52 6.02
C ILE A 88 -11.24 1.20 5.77
N ARG A 89 -11.87 0.07 6.10
CA ARG A 89 -11.39 -1.24 5.64
C ARG A 89 -11.86 -1.47 4.22
N LEU A 90 -10.93 -1.85 3.36
CA LEU A 90 -11.20 -2.22 1.97
C LEU A 90 -10.18 -3.27 1.49
N PRO A 91 -10.54 -4.05 0.47
CA PRO A 91 -9.62 -5.02 -0.13
C PRO A 91 -8.65 -4.29 -1.06
N VAL A 92 -7.38 -4.69 -0.98
CA VAL A 92 -6.32 -4.27 -1.88
C VAL A 92 -5.54 -5.49 -2.34
N ALA A 93 -5.24 -5.58 -3.63
CA ALA A 93 -4.40 -6.63 -4.17
C ALA A 93 -3.00 -6.09 -4.49
N LEU A 94 -1.97 -6.76 -4.01
CA LEU A 94 -0.59 -6.61 -4.48
C LEU A 94 -0.44 -7.40 -5.77
N VAL A 95 -0.18 -6.70 -6.88
CA VAL A 95 -0.09 -7.32 -8.21
C VAL A 95 1.25 -7.99 -8.38
N ALA A 96 1.27 -9.28 -8.70
CA ALA A 96 2.49 -10.03 -8.96
C ALA A 96 2.91 -9.97 -10.44
N ASP A 97 4.19 -9.76 -10.69
CA ASP A 97 4.80 -10.02 -12.00
C ASP A 97 5.09 -11.53 -12.19
N ASP A 98 5.33 -12.23 -11.08
CA ASP A 98 5.65 -13.65 -11.03
C ASP A 98 5.14 -14.28 -9.72
N GLY A 99 4.51 -15.44 -9.83
CA GLY A 99 3.78 -16.09 -8.74
C GLY A 99 2.34 -15.59 -8.62
N GLU A 100 1.84 -15.56 -7.39
CA GLU A 100 0.44 -15.22 -7.11
C GLU A 100 0.31 -13.78 -6.59
N SER A 101 -0.60 -13.00 -7.17
CA SER A 101 -1.06 -11.74 -6.58
C SER A 101 -1.73 -12.01 -5.24
N LEU A 102 -1.64 -11.05 -4.33
CA LEU A 102 -2.12 -11.22 -2.96
C LEU A 102 -3.17 -10.17 -2.61
N GLU A 103 -4.40 -10.62 -2.38
CA GLU A 103 -5.50 -9.77 -1.89
C GLU A 103 -5.53 -9.74 -0.36
N VAL A 104 -5.61 -8.53 0.23
CA VAL A 104 -5.67 -8.33 1.67
C VAL A 104 -6.68 -7.26 2.04
N GLU A 105 -7.46 -7.53 3.09
CA GLU A 105 -8.40 -6.60 3.71
C GLU A 105 -7.74 -5.77 4.82
N ALA A 106 -7.45 -4.50 4.54
CA ALA A 106 -6.69 -3.62 5.42
C ALA A 106 -7.37 -2.28 5.70
N PRO A 107 -7.08 -1.63 6.85
CA PRO A 107 -7.55 -0.28 7.12
C PRO A 107 -6.71 0.75 6.36
N PHE A 108 -7.39 1.62 5.63
CA PHE A 108 -6.82 2.81 4.98
C PHE A 108 -7.37 4.07 5.62
N PHE A 109 -6.48 4.99 5.94
CA PHE A 109 -6.84 6.35 6.30
C PHE A 109 -7.20 7.13 5.05
N VAL A 110 -8.38 7.75 5.08
CA VAL A 110 -8.92 8.57 4.00
C VAL A 110 -9.18 9.96 4.56
N SER A 111 -8.64 10.99 3.91
CA SER A 111 -8.83 12.39 4.31
C SER A 111 -8.96 13.29 3.08
N PRO A 112 -9.93 14.23 3.07
CA PRO A 112 -10.05 15.22 2.00
C PRO A 112 -8.86 16.20 1.97
N ASP A 113 -8.09 16.28 3.05
CA ASP A 113 -6.94 17.18 3.19
C ASP A 113 -5.61 16.50 2.80
N TRP A 114 -5.63 15.20 2.51
CA TRP A 114 -4.43 14.50 2.06
C TRP A 114 -4.02 14.95 0.66
N ARG A 115 -2.72 15.22 0.50
CA ARG A 115 -2.11 15.68 -0.76
C ARG A 115 -0.95 14.78 -1.22
N GLY A 116 -0.69 13.69 -0.50
CA GLY A 116 0.31 12.69 -0.89
C GLY A 116 -0.29 11.60 -1.77
N GLY A 117 0.57 10.68 -2.20
CA GLY A 117 0.15 9.47 -2.92
C GLY A 117 -0.51 8.44 -2.00
N THR A 118 -0.69 7.23 -2.54
CA THR A 118 -1.14 6.06 -1.78
C THR A 118 0.04 5.43 -1.04
N PHE A 119 -0.15 5.15 0.25
CA PHE A 119 0.86 4.53 1.12
C PHE A 119 0.33 3.21 1.66
N LEU A 120 1.18 2.18 1.63
CA LEU A 120 0.99 0.90 2.30
C LEU A 120 1.72 0.98 3.64
N GLY A 121 0.96 1.19 4.71
CA GLY A 121 1.49 1.39 6.06
C GLY A 121 1.55 0.11 6.87
N TYR A 122 2.16 0.19 8.05
CA TYR A 122 2.48 -0.98 8.85
C TYR A 122 1.26 -1.64 9.49
N THR A 123 0.47 -0.88 10.26
CA THR A 123 -0.62 -1.44 11.08
C THR A 123 -1.79 -1.92 10.23
N GLY A 124 -2.08 -3.21 10.30
CA GLY A 124 -3.22 -3.85 9.65
C GLY A 124 -3.02 -4.17 8.17
N LEU A 125 -1.84 -3.88 7.60
CA LEU A 125 -1.44 -4.28 6.25
C LEU A 125 -0.06 -4.91 6.25
N LEU A 126 1.04 -4.15 6.28
CA LEU A 126 2.39 -4.74 6.14
C LEU A 126 2.74 -5.67 7.30
N ASP A 127 2.22 -5.42 8.51
CA ASP A 127 2.40 -6.29 9.68
C ASP A 127 1.72 -7.67 9.54
N ARG A 128 0.84 -7.83 8.56
CA ARG A 128 0.16 -9.08 8.19
C ARG A 128 0.72 -9.72 6.93
N LEU A 129 1.78 -9.15 6.36
CA LEU A 129 2.43 -9.69 5.19
C LEU A 129 3.77 -10.31 5.58
N ARG A 130 4.11 -11.41 4.92
CA ARG A 130 5.50 -11.79 4.74
C ARG A 130 6.02 -11.05 3.54
N PHE A 131 7.00 -10.17 3.72
CA PHE A 131 7.60 -9.46 2.61
C PHE A 131 9.12 -9.37 2.73
N ALA A 132 9.78 -9.23 1.58
CA ALA A 132 11.22 -9.04 1.50
C ALA A 132 11.55 -8.12 0.32
N LEU A 133 12.72 -7.50 0.40
CA LEU A 133 13.23 -6.59 -0.61
C LEU A 133 14.55 -7.09 -1.16
N ASP A 134 14.65 -7.10 -2.49
CA ASP A 134 15.90 -7.27 -3.22
C ASP A 134 16.12 -5.99 -4.04
N SER A 135 16.75 -5.01 -3.41
CA SER A 135 16.98 -3.69 -4.01
C SER A 135 17.87 -3.75 -5.26
N PRO A 136 18.95 -4.55 -5.32
CA PRO A 136 19.73 -4.69 -6.56
C PRO A 136 18.91 -5.16 -7.77
N ALA A 137 17.90 -6.00 -7.55
CA ALA A 137 17.03 -6.50 -8.61
C ALA A 137 15.72 -5.70 -8.79
N ASN A 138 15.50 -4.68 -7.95
CA ASN A 138 14.24 -3.96 -7.80
C ASN A 138 13.03 -4.90 -7.58
N LEU A 139 13.17 -5.94 -6.75
CA LEU A 139 12.08 -6.89 -6.48
C LEU A 139 11.51 -6.71 -5.06
N PHE A 140 10.19 -6.65 -5.00
CA PHE A 140 9.40 -6.73 -3.78
C PHE A 140 8.70 -8.08 -3.74
N TYR A 141 9.06 -8.90 -2.77
CA TYR A 141 8.45 -10.21 -2.54
C TYR A 141 7.35 -10.07 -1.50
N PHE A 142 6.22 -10.75 -1.70
CA PHE A 142 5.09 -10.71 -0.76
C PHE A 142 4.35 -12.04 -0.67
N GLY A 143 3.75 -12.29 0.49
CA GLY A 143 2.90 -13.46 0.76
C GLY A 143 2.10 -13.25 2.03
N GLU A 144 1.16 -14.15 2.27
CA GLU A 144 0.33 -14.13 3.48
C GLU A 144 1.19 -14.21 4.76
N GLY A 145 0.88 -13.35 5.73
CA GLY A 145 1.29 -13.52 7.12
C GLY A 145 0.52 -14.68 7.75
N GLY A 146 1.22 -15.48 8.57
CA GLY A 146 0.60 -16.56 9.34
C GLY A 146 -0.08 -16.08 10.60
#